data_AF-A0A1G0DFW9-F1
#
_entry.id   AF-A0A1G0DFW9-F1
#
_cell.length_a   1.000
_cell.length_b   1.000
_cell.length_c   1.000
_cell.angle_alpha   90.00
_cell.angle_beta   90.00
_cell.angle_gamma   90.00
#
_symmetry.space_group_name_H-M   'P 1'
#
loop_
_entity.id
_entity.type
_entity.pdbx_description
1 polymer ?
#
loop_
_entity_poly.entity_id
_entity_poly.type
_entity_poly.pdbx_seq_one_letter_code
_entity_poly.pdbx_strand_id
1 'polypeptide(L)'
;MSAELPDFVALKMRYDNESFSTGARAELRRVAEPEDIALTPALYRLFPGQKPDDRHLRLAFLLPCCKHEAKAKSLGAQLAEAKVAEARVLQVARAHAPLDMVQLRRLLTYVEPTVNWSEFGRMIWYWNDRAKRQLVEDFYIARFNPAKGDKK
;
A
#
# COMPACT_ATOMS: atom_id res chain seq x y z
N MET A 1 -14.33 14.24 16.80
CA MET A 1 -15.10 13.88 15.61
C MET A 1 -14.52 12.58 15.06
N SER A 2 -15.30 11.50 15.01
CA SER A 2 -14.86 10.28 14.33
C SER A 2 -14.82 10.60 12.84
N ALA A 3 -13.65 10.94 12.30
CA ALA A 3 -13.50 11.09 10.86
C ALA A 3 -13.81 9.72 10.24
N GLU A 4 -14.90 9.66 9.49
CA GLU A 4 -15.29 8.48 8.73
C GLU A 4 -14.12 8.08 7.81
N LEU A 5 -13.79 6.79 7.79
CA LEU A 5 -12.67 6.32 6.98
C LEU A 5 -12.95 6.59 5.49
N PRO A 6 -11.95 6.98 4.70
CA PRO A 6 -12.12 7.09 3.26
C PRO A 6 -12.56 5.75 2.64
N ASP A 7 -13.40 5.81 1.61
CA ASP A 7 -13.63 4.67 0.76
C ASP A 7 -12.38 4.44 -0.13
N PHE A 8 -11.52 3.54 0.33
CA PHE A 8 -10.26 3.23 -0.34
C PHE A 8 -10.45 2.50 -1.68
N VAL A 9 -11.56 1.78 -1.86
CA VAL A 9 -11.88 1.11 -3.14
C VAL A 9 -12.33 2.14 -4.16
N ALA A 10 -13.23 3.05 -3.77
CA ALA A 10 -13.63 4.17 -4.62
C ALA A 10 -12.43 5.06 -4.97
N LEU A 11 -11.48 5.26 -4.04
CA LEU A 11 -10.24 5.97 -4.32
C LEU A 11 -9.40 5.26 -5.38
N LYS A 12 -9.22 3.93 -5.29
CA LYS A 12 -8.50 3.16 -6.30
C LYS A 12 -9.19 3.22 -7.66
N MET A 13 -10.52 3.06 -7.68
CA MET A 13 -11.32 3.17 -8.91
C MET A 13 -11.18 4.56 -9.55
N ARG A 14 -11.16 5.63 -8.75
CA ARG A 14 -10.91 6.99 -9.25
C ARG A 14 -9.53 7.12 -9.88
N TYR A 15 -8.50 6.59 -9.24
CA TYR A 15 -7.14 6.58 -9.80
C TYR A 15 -7.07 5.79 -11.12
N ASP A 16 -7.82 4.69 -11.24
CA ASP A 16 -7.85 3.85 -12.45
C ASP A 16 -8.78 4.37 -13.55
N ASN A 17 -9.70 5.28 -13.23
CA ASN A 17 -10.66 5.84 -14.16
C ASN A 17 -9.98 6.72 -15.23
N GLU A 18 -10.45 6.67 -16.47
CA GLU A 18 -9.90 7.42 -17.61
C GLU A 18 -9.88 8.94 -17.38
N SER A 19 -10.82 9.47 -16.60
CA SER A 19 -10.84 10.89 -16.19
C SER A 19 -9.61 11.28 -15.36
N PHE A 20 -8.99 10.34 -14.66
CA PHE A 20 -7.69 10.51 -14.04
C PHE A 20 -6.59 10.14 -15.05
N SER A 21 -6.16 11.15 -15.80
CA SER A 21 -5.31 11.00 -16.99
C SER A 21 -4.01 10.24 -16.73
N THR A 22 -3.47 9.62 -17.80
CA THR A 22 -2.18 8.94 -17.77
C THR A 22 -1.03 9.85 -17.33
N GLY A 23 -1.12 11.15 -17.66
CA GLY A 23 -0.21 12.20 -17.18
C GLY A 23 -0.26 12.37 -15.66
N ALA A 24 -1.45 12.50 -15.08
CA ALA A 24 -1.62 12.60 -13.62
C ALA A 24 -1.11 11.35 -12.90
N ARG A 25 -1.35 10.16 -13.45
CA ARG A 25 -0.76 8.90 -12.94
C ARG A 25 0.76 8.88 -13.08
N ALA A 26 1.32 9.46 -14.13
CA ALA A 26 2.77 9.55 -14.32
C ALA A 26 3.42 10.50 -13.32
N GLU A 27 2.77 11.62 -12.99
CA GLU A 27 3.21 12.53 -11.91
C GLU A 27 3.36 11.76 -10.59
N LEU A 28 2.30 11.05 -10.15
CA LEU A 28 2.34 10.25 -8.91
C LEU A 28 3.35 9.10 -8.95
N ARG A 29 3.68 8.56 -10.13
CA ARG A 29 4.70 7.51 -10.28
C ARG A 29 6.14 8.04 -10.19
N ARG A 30 6.38 9.32 -10.46
CA ARG A 30 7.75 9.86 -10.57
C ARG A 30 8.30 10.42 -9.26
N VAL A 31 7.42 10.74 -8.31
CA VAL A 31 7.81 11.22 -6.98
C VAL A 31 8.72 10.23 -6.25
N ALA A 32 9.73 10.72 -5.56
CA ALA A 32 10.69 9.90 -4.83
C ALA A 32 10.20 9.59 -3.42
N GLU A 33 9.57 10.58 -2.77
CA GLU A 33 9.09 10.50 -1.40
C GLU A 33 7.60 10.86 -1.30
N PRO A 34 6.89 10.43 -0.22
CA PRO A 34 5.49 10.76 -0.04
C PRO A 34 5.23 12.28 0.04
N GLU A 35 6.15 13.04 0.64
CA GLU A 35 6.00 14.49 0.83
C GLU A 35 5.99 15.26 -0.49
N ASP A 36 6.76 14.80 -1.49
CA ASP A 36 6.80 15.40 -2.83
C ASP A 36 5.43 15.41 -3.51
N ILE A 37 4.54 14.47 -3.15
CA ILE A 37 3.19 14.40 -3.71
C ILE A 37 2.38 15.65 -3.37
N ALA A 38 2.64 16.29 -2.21
CA ALA A 38 1.96 17.51 -1.80
C ALA A 38 2.11 18.65 -2.82
N LEU A 39 3.19 18.62 -3.62
CA LEU A 39 3.47 19.62 -4.65
C LEU A 39 3.00 19.21 -6.05
N THR A 40 2.28 18.08 -6.18
CA THR A 40 1.77 17.60 -7.47
C THR A 40 0.30 17.98 -7.68
N PRO A 41 -0.08 18.53 -8.85
CA PRO A 41 -1.48 18.75 -9.18
C PRO A 41 -2.33 17.47 -9.15
N ALA A 42 -1.73 16.32 -9.49
CA ALA A 42 -2.38 15.02 -9.44
C ALA A 42 -2.99 14.69 -8.07
N LEU A 43 -2.35 15.07 -6.95
CA LEU A 43 -2.89 14.86 -5.61
C LEU A 43 -4.25 15.57 -5.43
N TYR A 44 -4.32 16.84 -5.78
CA TYR A 44 -5.53 17.65 -5.57
C TYR A 44 -6.65 17.27 -6.55
N ARG A 45 -6.31 16.75 -7.73
CA ARG A 45 -7.27 16.12 -8.65
C ARG A 45 -7.81 14.81 -8.07
N LEU A 46 -6.97 14.05 -7.37
CA LEU A 46 -7.36 12.78 -6.74
C LEU A 46 -8.27 13.01 -5.53
N PHE A 47 -8.07 14.09 -4.77
CA PHE A 47 -8.86 14.47 -3.59
C PHE A 47 -9.53 15.85 -3.75
N PRO A 48 -10.51 16.01 -4.66
CA PRO A 48 -11.12 17.29 -4.96
C PRO A 48 -11.87 17.86 -3.75
N GLY A 49 -11.70 19.16 -3.51
CA GLY A 49 -12.36 19.89 -2.42
C GLY A 49 -11.81 19.60 -1.02
N GLN A 50 -10.76 18.78 -0.90
CA GLN A 50 -10.15 18.42 0.37
C GLN A 50 -8.79 19.10 0.52
N LYS A 51 -8.31 19.20 1.77
CA LYS A 51 -6.92 19.53 2.09
C LYS A 51 -6.22 18.23 2.51
N PRO A 52 -5.49 17.57 1.59
CA PRO A 52 -4.84 16.30 1.90
C PRO A 52 -3.80 16.47 3.00
N ASP A 53 -3.79 15.54 3.95
CA ASP A 53 -2.76 15.41 4.98
C ASP A 53 -1.81 14.23 4.67
N ASP A 54 -0.86 13.96 5.56
CA ASP A 54 0.14 12.90 5.41
C ASP A 54 -0.43 11.50 5.17
N ARG A 55 -1.68 11.23 5.61
CA ARG A 55 -2.35 9.95 5.37
C ARG A 55 -2.77 9.82 3.91
N HIS A 56 -3.22 10.92 3.32
CA HIS A 56 -3.56 11.01 1.91
C HIS A 56 -2.31 10.90 1.03
N LEU A 57 -1.20 11.52 1.45
CA LEU A 57 0.09 11.41 0.76
C LEU A 57 0.55 9.95 0.67
N ARG A 58 0.50 9.21 1.79
CA ARG A 58 0.83 7.78 1.83
C ARG A 58 -0.02 6.95 0.87
N LEU A 59 -1.33 7.20 0.83
CA LEU A 59 -2.23 6.51 -0.10
C LEU A 59 -1.86 6.82 -1.55
N ALA A 60 -1.74 8.10 -1.89
CA ALA A 60 -1.39 8.55 -3.24
C ALA A 60 -0.04 7.98 -3.72
N PHE A 61 0.92 7.84 -2.81
CA PHE A 61 2.25 7.29 -3.08
C PHE A 61 2.23 5.81 -3.47
N LEU A 62 1.32 5.03 -2.90
CA LEU A 62 1.26 3.58 -3.09
C LEU A 62 0.21 3.13 -4.10
N LEU A 63 -0.78 3.97 -4.42
CA LEU A 63 -1.82 3.69 -5.44
C LEU A 63 -1.27 3.14 -6.76
N PRO A 64 -0.15 3.65 -7.32
CA PRO A 64 0.37 3.14 -8.58
C PRO A 64 0.92 1.72 -8.53
N CYS A 65 1.18 1.17 -7.35
CA CYS A 65 1.97 -0.06 -7.18
C CYS A 65 1.13 -1.32 -6.96
N CYS A 66 -0.18 -1.19 -6.72
CA CYS A 66 -1.04 -2.32 -6.38
C CYS A 66 -2.32 -2.32 -7.21
N LYS A 67 -2.75 -3.50 -7.65
CA LYS A 67 -4.09 -3.69 -8.27
C LYS A 67 -5.14 -3.95 -7.20
N HIS A 68 -6.42 -3.78 -7.54
CA HIS A 68 -7.52 -4.11 -6.64
C HIS A 68 -8.15 -5.46 -6.96
N GLU A 69 -8.32 -6.29 -5.94
CA GLU A 69 -9.22 -7.44 -5.97
C GLU A 69 -9.84 -7.66 -4.58
N ALA A 70 -11.16 -7.82 -4.51
CA ALA A 70 -11.88 -7.92 -3.24
C ALA A 70 -11.54 -9.19 -2.44
N LYS A 71 -11.15 -10.29 -3.13
CA LYS A 71 -10.80 -11.58 -2.53
C LYS A 71 -9.29 -11.86 -2.53
N ALA A 72 -8.48 -10.82 -2.71
CA ALA A 72 -7.04 -10.95 -2.67
C ALA A 72 -6.55 -11.44 -1.28
N LYS A 73 -5.45 -12.21 -1.30
CA LYS A 73 -4.74 -12.58 -0.07
C LYS A 73 -4.14 -11.35 0.60
N SER A 74 -3.82 -11.44 1.89
CA SER A 74 -3.12 -10.37 2.58
C SER A 74 -1.77 -10.06 1.92
N LEU A 75 -1.28 -8.83 2.09
CA LEU A 75 0.01 -8.43 1.51
C LEU A 75 1.14 -9.34 2.01
N GLY A 76 1.17 -9.63 3.31
CA GLY A 76 2.19 -10.51 3.90
C GLY A 76 2.21 -11.89 3.24
N ALA A 77 1.05 -12.49 2.99
CA ALA A 77 0.96 -13.78 2.32
C ALA A 77 1.48 -13.72 0.86
N GLN A 78 1.18 -12.66 0.13
CA GLN A 78 1.69 -12.47 -1.24
C GLN A 78 3.21 -12.27 -1.27
N LEU A 79 3.78 -11.54 -0.30
CA LEU A 79 5.22 -11.38 -0.16
C LEU A 79 5.93 -12.71 0.12
N ALA A 80 5.30 -13.58 0.91
CA ALA A 80 5.81 -14.93 1.19
C ALA A 80 5.78 -15.80 -0.07
N GLU A 81 4.68 -15.79 -0.83
CA GLU A 81 4.53 -16.49 -2.12
C GLU A 81 5.55 -16.01 -3.16
N ALA A 82 5.81 -14.70 -3.20
CA ALA A 82 6.83 -14.09 -4.05
C ALA A 82 8.28 -14.35 -3.58
N LYS A 83 8.47 -15.15 -2.52
CA LYS A 83 9.79 -15.51 -1.94
C LYS A 83 10.64 -14.29 -1.59
N VAL A 84 10.02 -13.21 -1.12
CA VAL A 84 10.73 -12.02 -0.66
C VAL A 84 11.63 -12.40 0.52
N ALA A 85 12.85 -11.87 0.52
CA ALA A 85 13.79 -12.05 1.62
C ALA A 85 13.23 -11.47 2.93
N GLU A 86 13.30 -12.25 4.01
CA GLU A 86 12.78 -11.87 5.32
C GLU A 86 13.34 -10.53 5.81
N ALA A 87 14.63 -10.30 5.57
CA ALA A 87 15.32 -9.06 5.90
C ALA A 87 14.64 -7.83 5.26
N ARG A 88 14.10 -7.94 4.03
CA ARG A 88 13.40 -6.83 3.36
C ARG A 88 12.07 -6.52 4.04
N VAL A 89 11.32 -7.55 4.44
CA VAL A 89 10.03 -7.37 5.14
C VAL A 89 10.27 -6.73 6.52
N LEU A 90 11.26 -7.22 7.25
CA LEU A 90 11.64 -6.66 8.56
C LEU A 90 12.19 -5.25 8.45
N GLN A 91 12.93 -4.93 7.38
CA GLN A 91 13.43 -3.58 7.13
C GLN A 91 12.27 -2.60 6.94
N VAL A 92 11.24 -2.96 6.16
CA VAL A 92 10.03 -2.12 5.99
C VAL A 92 9.32 -1.93 7.33
N ALA A 93 9.14 -3.00 8.12
CA ALA A 93 8.43 -2.94 9.39
C ALA A 93 9.19 -2.17 10.48
N ARG A 94 10.53 -2.12 10.43
CA ARG A 94 11.36 -1.40 11.42
C ARG A 94 11.75 0.00 11.00
N ALA A 95 11.57 0.35 9.73
CA ALA A 95 11.87 1.68 9.24
C ALA A 95 10.88 2.72 9.82
N HIS A 96 11.33 3.97 9.88
CA HIS A 96 10.56 5.14 10.25
C HIS A 96 10.26 6.01 9.03
N ALA A 97 9.29 6.92 9.16
CA ALA A 97 8.97 7.87 8.10
C ALA A 97 10.19 8.75 7.78
N PRO A 98 10.41 9.09 6.49
CA PRO A 98 9.64 8.68 5.30
C PRO A 98 10.11 7.34 4.67
N LEU A 99 11.21 6.77 5.19
CA LEU A 99 11.86 5.60 4.60
C LEU A 99 10.99 4.35 4.59
N ASP A 100 10.12 4.16 5.57
CA ASP A 100 9.21 3.01 5.61
C ASP A 100 8.29 2.96 4.38
N MET A 101 7.70 4.08 3.98
CA MET A 101 6.89 4.20 2.77
C MET A 101 7.71 3.99 1.50
N VAL A 102 8.91 4.57 1.43
CA VAL A 102 9.80 4.42 0.27
C VAL A 102 10.20 2.95 0.08
N GLN A 103 10.57 2.26 1.15
CA GLN A 103 10.92 0.84 1.11
C GLN A 103 9.72 -0.03 0.80
N LEU A 104 8.55 0.26 1.40
CA LEU A 104 7.31 -0.43 1.07
C LEU A 104 6.99 -0.28 -0.42
N ARG A 105 7.08 0.94 -0.97
CA ARG A 105 6.83 1.17 -2.39
C ARG A 105 7.76 0.37 -3.29
N ARG A 106 9.06 0.35 -3.00
CA ARG A 106 10.04 -0.48 -3.74
C ARG A 106 9.66 -1.96 -3.72
N LEU A 107 9.20 -2.44 -2.57
CA LEU A 107 8.74 -3.82 -2.42
C LEU A 107 7.48 -4.09 -3.25
N LEU A 108 6.49 -3.19 -3.21
CA LEU A 108 5.27 -3.33 -3.99
C LEU A 108 5.53 -3.25 -5.49
N THR A 109 6.42 -2.36 -5.95
CA THR A 109 6.81 -2.28 -7.36
C THR A 109 7.53 -3.55 -7.82
N TYR A 110 8.30 -4.20 -6.95
CA TYR A 110 8.97 -5.46 -7.29
C TYR A 110 8.00 -6.65 -7.40
N VAL A 111 6.99 -6.71 -6.53
CA VAL A 111 6.04 -7.84 -6.47
C VAL A 111 4.79 -7.64 -7.33
N GLU A 112 4.42 -6.38 -7.60
CA GLU A 112 3.17 -5.96 -8.25
C GLU A 112 1.92 -6.67 -7.67
N PRO A 113 1.68 -6.61 -6.35
CA PRO A 113 0.64 -7.40 -5.72
C PRO A 113 -0.76 -6.92 -6.09
N THR A 114 -1.70 -7.86 -6.04
CA THR A 114 -3.13 -7.57 -6.16
C THR A 114 -3.71 -7.56 -4.76
N VAL A 115 -4.20 -6.43 -4.26
CA VAL A 115 -4.61 -6.27 -2.86
C VAL A 115 -6.09 -5.92 -2.72
N ASN A 116 -6.68 -6.28 -1.58
CA ASN A 116 -7.96 -5.74 -1.18
C ASN A 116 -7.74 -4.31 -0.66
N TRP A 117 -8.13 -3.30 -1.45
CA TRP A 117 -7.89 -1.89 -1.11
C TRP A 117 -8.66 -1.43 0.13
N SER A 118 -9.77 -2.08 0.51
CA SER A 118 -10.47 -1.79 1.77
C SER A 118 -9.59 -2.08 2.99
N GLU A 119 -8.87 -3.20 2.96
CA GLU A 119 -7.99 -3.62 4.05
C GLU A 119 -6.62 -2.94 3.94
N PHE A 120 -6.03 -3.00 2.75
CA PHE A 120 -4.73 -2.40 2.47
C PHE A 120 -4.75 -0.87 2.67
N GLY A 121 -5.78 -0.18 2.18
CA GLY A 121 -5.94 1.26 2.38
C GLY A 121 -6.04 1.63 3.85
N ARG A 122 -6.76 0.83 4.67
CA ARG A 122 -6.83 1.03 6.13
C ARG A 122 -5.46 0.83 6.78
N MET A 123 -4.72 -0.19 6.38
CA MET A 123 -3.36 -0.45 6.87
C MET A 123 -2.43 0.73 6.59
N ILE A 124 -2.48 1.31 5.38
CA ILE A 124 -1.66 2.47 4.99
C ILE A 124 -2.11 3.77 5.67
N TRP A 125 -3.43 3.96 5.81
CA TRP A 125 -4.01 5.13 6.45
C TRP A 125 -3.51 5.32 7.89
N TYR A 126 -3.44 4.23 8.66
CA TYR A 126 -2.92 4.27 10.02
C TYR A 126 -1.39 4.10 10.06
N TRP A 127 -0.85 3.15 9.30
CA TRP A 127 0.57 2.77 9.25
C TRP A 127 1.33 2.95 10.58
N ASN A 128 0.80 2.32 11.62
CA ASN A 128 1.36 2.32 12.97
C ASN A 128 2.04 0.98 13.28
N ASP A 129 2.58 0.85 14.48
CA ASP A 129 3.27 -0.38 14.91
C ASP A 129 2.38 -1.64 14.82
N ARG A 130 1.07 -1.48 15.02
CA ARG A 130 0.11 -2.59 14.86
C ARG A 130 0.00 -3.02 13.39
N ALA A 131 -0.12 -2.07 12.47
CA ALA A 131 -0.16 -2.35 11.03
C ALA A 131 1.15 -3.01 10.54
N LYS A 132 2.30 -2.50 10.99
CA LYS A 132 3.62 -3.06 10.70
C LYS A 132 3.77 -4.48 11.24
N ARG A 133 3.28 -4.73 12.46
CA ARG A 133 3.25 -6.07 13.06
C ARG A 133 2.36 -7.04 12.27
N GLN A 134 1.16 -6.62 11.89
CA GLN A 134 0.25 -7.45 11.10
C GLN A 134 0.90 -7.90 9.78
N LEU A 135 1.58 -6.99 9.08
CA LEU A 135 2.31 -7.32 7.85
C LEU A 135 3.35 -8.44 8.07
N VAL A 136 4.10 -8.36 9.17
CA VAL A 136 5.13 -9.34 9.53
C VAL A 136 4.50 -10.67 9.95
N GLU A 137 3.45 -10.64 10.76
CA GLU A 137 2.70 -11.83 11.18
C GLU A 137 2.13 -12.57 9.97
N ASP A 138 1.42 -11.87 9.08
CA ASP A 138 0.84 -12.45 7.87
C ASP A 138 1.90 -13.10 6.97
N PHE A 139 3.07 -12.45 6.84
CA PHE A 139 4.19 -12.97 6.05
C PHE A 139 4.73 -14.28 6.63
N TYR A 140 4.99 -14.32 7.94
CA TYR A 140 5.56 -15.51 8.58
C TYR A 140 4.54 -16.63 8.74
N ILE A 141 3.29 -16.33 9.03
CA ILE A 141 2.20 -17.32 9.07
C ILE A 141 2.08 -17.99 7.70
N ALA A 142 2.07 -17.22 6.61
CA ALA A 142 1.99 -17.79 5.26
C ALA A 142 3.24 -18.60 4.87
N ARG A 143 4.43 -18.12 5.23
CA ARG A 143 5.71 -18.77 4.94
C ARG A 143 5.90 -20.09 5.69
N PHE A 144 5.43 -20.17 6.94
CA PHE A 144 5.55 -21.34 7.80
C PHE A 144 4.26 -22.14 7.95
N ASN A 145 3.21 -21.82 7.17
CA ASN A 145 1.99 -22.62 7.17
C ASN A 145 2.36 -24.03 6.70
N PRO A 146 2.22 -25.08 7.53
CA PRO A 146 2.52 -26.43 7.12
C PRO A 146 1.62 -26.75 5.93
N ALA A 147 2.23 -27.19 4.82
CA ALA A 147 1.47 -27.66 3.67
C ALA A 147 0.43 -28.68 4.17
N LYS A 148 -0.84 -28.50 3.78
CA LYS A 148 -1.89 -29.53 3.97
C LYS A 148 -1.40 -30.81 3.29
N GLY A 149 -0.69 -31.66 4.04
CA GLY A 149 -0.01 -32.85 3.51
C GLY A 149 0.95 -33.51 4.50
N ASP A 150 1.65 -32.75 5.34
CA ASP A 150 2.54 -33.35 6.36
C ASP A 150 1.76 -33.66 7.65
N LYS A 151 0.85 -34.63 7.56
CA LYS A 151 0.53 -35.47 8.72
C LYS A 151 1.40 -36.71 8.61
N LYS A 152 2.47 -36.72 9.41
CA LYS A 152 3.18 -37.94 9.82
C LYS A 152 2.21 -38.94 10.45
#